data_AF-A0A1J3CX03-F1
#
_entry.id   AF-A0A1J3CX03-F1
#
_cell.length_a   1.000
_cell.length_b   1.000
_cell.length_c   1.000
_cell.angle_alpha   90.00
_cell.angle_beta   90.00
_cell.angle_gamma   90.00
#
_symmetry.space_group_name_H-M   'P 1'
#
loop_
_entity.id
_entity.type
_entity.pdbx_description
1 polymer ?
#
loop_
_entity_poly.entity_id
_entity_poly.type
_entity_poly.pdbx_seq_one_letter_code
_entity_poly.pdbx_strand_id
1 'polypeptide(L)'
;IKSSDDVIPNSVTMVCVISACAKLEDLETCEKVYAFIRNSGVEVNDLMVSALVDMYMKCNGDDTAKKLFDQYGARNLDLCNAMASNYVRQGLTKEG
;
A
#
# COMPACT_ATOMS: atom_id res chain seq x y z
N ILE A 1 -22.51 29.86 -11.06
CA ILE A 1 -21.70 29.35 -9.94
C ILE A 1 -21.61 27.84 -10.14
N LYS A 2 -20.46 27.35 -10.59
CA LYS A 2 -20.17 25.96 -11.01
C LYS A 2 -18.88 25.62 -10.24
N SER A 3 -18.66 24.51 -9.56
CA SER A 3 -19.37 23.26 -9.31
C SER A 3 -18.81 22.67 -8.00
N SER A 4 -19.54 21.72 -7.44
CA SER A 4 -19.18 20.75 -6.40
C SER A 4 -17.68 20.68 -6.03
N ASP A 5 -17.38 20.77 -4.73
CA ASP A 5 -16.12 20.35 -4.12
C ASP A 5 -15.83 18.88 -4.49
N ASP A 6 -15.20 18.68 -5.64
CA ASP A 6 -14.56 17.42 -5.99
C ASP A 6 -13.29 17.34 -5.13
N VAL A 7 -13.45 16.88 -3.88
CA VAL A 7 -12.32 16.59 -3.00
C VAL A 7 -11.69 15.31 -3.54
N ILE A 8 -10.85 15.46 -4.56
CA ILE A 8 -9.94 14.39 -4.99
C ILE A 8 -9.12 14.03 -3.75
N PRO A 9 -9.16 12.76 -3.29
CA PRO A 9 -8.38 12.36 -2.15
C PRO A 9 -6.90 12.60 -2.45
N ASN A 10 -6.29 13.55 -1.75
CA ASN A 10 -4.87 13.80 -1.87
C ASN A 10 -4.10 12.53 -1.49
N SER A 11 -2.91 12.30 -2.05
CA SER A 11 -2.10 11.10 -1.81
C SER A 11 -1.91 10.82 -0.32
N VAL A 12 -1.83 11.86 0.52
CA VAL A 12 -1.73 11.76 1.98
C VAL A 12 -2.99 11.12 2.61
N THR A 13 -4.18 11.49 2.15
CA THR A 13 -5.44 10.89 2.61
C THR A 13 -5.47 9.40 2.28
N MET A 14 -5.08 9.04 1.06
CA MET A 14 -5.02 7.63 0.64
C MET A 14 -4.00 6.85 1.47
N VAL A 15 -2.82 7.40 1.76
CA VAL A 15 -1.82 6.79 2.65
C VAL A 15 -2.39 6.50 4.04
N CYS A 16 -3.17 7.43 4.61
CA CYS A 16 -3.85 7.21 5.89
C CYS A 16 -4.85 6.04 5.81
N VAL A 17 -5.65 5.96 4.74
CA VAL A 17 -6.59 4.84 4.53
C VAL A 17 -5.84 3.52 4.40
N ILE A 18 -4.82 3.47 3.56
CA ILE A 18 -3.97 2.28 3.36
C ILE A 18 -3.35 1.84 4.69
N SER A 19 -2.81 2.76 5.48
CA SER A 19 -2.20 2.46 6.78
C SER A 19 -3.22 1.95 7.81
N ALA A 20 -4.45 2.44 7.78
CA ALA A 20 -5.52 1.92 8.62
C ALA A 20 -5.91 0.49 8.21
N CYS A 21 -6.02 0.23 6.90
CA CYS A 21 -6.32 -1.11 6.37
C CYS A 21 -5.19 -2.11 6.63
N ALA A 22 -3.93 -1.66 6.59
CA ALA A 22 -2.78 -2.47 6.96
C ALA A 22 -2.84 -3.00 8.40
N LYS A 23 -3.54 -2.32 9.31
CA LYS A 23 -3.74 -2.76 10.70
C LYS A 23 -4.89 -3.75 10.87
N LEU A 24 -5.77 -3.86 9.88
CA LEU A 24 -6.85 -4.83 9.90
C LEU A 24 -6.38 -6.23 9.49
N GLU A 25 -5.21 -6.31 8.83
CA GLU A 25 -4.60 -7.57 8.36
C GLU A 25 -5.55 -8.42 7.49
N ASP A 26 -6.53 -7.77 6.85
CA ASP A 26 -7.59 -8.38 6.05
C ASP A 26 -7.35 -8.18 4.55
N LEU A 27 -6.92 -9.25 3.88
CA LEU A 27 -6.53 -9.19 2.46
C LEU A 27 -7.66 -8.72 1.55
N GLU A 28 -8.91 -9.09 1.84
CA GLU A 28 -10.07 -8.67 1.04
C GLU A 28 -10.25 -7.14 1.08
N THR A 29 -10.09 -6.53 2.24
CA THR A 29 -10.11 -5.07 2.41
C THR A 29 -8.92 -4.42 1.71
N CYS A 30 -7.73 -5.02 1.82
CA CYS A 30 -6.51 -4.54 1.16
C CYS A 30 -6.70 -4.48 -0.38
N GLU A 31 -7.33 -5.51 -0.98
CA GLU A 31 -7.70 -5.55 -2.41
C GLU A 31 -8.75 -4.50 -2.80
N LYS A 32 -9.81 -4.33 -1.99
CA LYS A 32 -10.86 -3.32 -2.25
C LYS A 32 -10.29 -1.91 -2.25
N VAL A 33 -9.39 -1.60 -1.32
CA VAL A 33 -8.72 -0.29 -1.24
C VAL A 33 -7.81 -0.07 -2.44
N TYR A 34 -7.03 -1.08 -2.83
CA TYR A 34 -6.17 -0.98 -4.00
C TYR A 34 -6.96 -0.79 -5.30
N ALA A 35 -8.08 -1.50 -5.47
CA ALA A 35 -9.00 -1.30 -6.60
C ALA A 35 -9.62 0.10 -6.59
N PHE A 36 -10.01 0.61 -5.42
CA PHE A 36 -10.52 1.98 -5.29
C PHE A 36 -9.49 3.01 -5.73
N ILE A 37 -8.22 2.88 -5.30
CA ILE A 37 -7.13 3.79 -5.68
C ILE A 37 -6.88 3.75 -7.19
N ARG A 38 -6.92 2.56 -7.82
CA ARG A 38 -6.78 2.45 -9.28
C ARG A 38 -7.92 3.12 -10.04
N ASN A 39 -9.13 3.09 -9.49
CA ASN A 39 -10.32 3.62 -10.13
C ASN A 39 -10.59 5.09 -9.80
N SER A 40 -9.97 5.65 -8.77
CA SER A 40 -10.18 7.03 -8.32
C SER A 40 -9.43 8.07 -9.16
N GLY A 41 -8.53 7.65 -10.04
CA GLY A 41 -7.67 8.55 -10.81
C GLY A 41 -6.61 9.28 -9.97
N VAL A 42 -6.43 8.87 -8.70
CA VAL A 42 -5.38 9.42 -7.83
C VAL A 42 -4.02 9.00 -8.36
N GLU A 43 -3.12 9.97 -8.52
CA GLU A 43 -1.75 9.70 -8.90
C GLU A 43 -1.02 8.94 -7.78
N VAL A 44 -0.53 7.75 -8.11
CA VAL A 44 0.21 6.89 -7.18
C VAL A 44 1.67 7.36 -7.15
N ASN A 45 2.08 7.95 -6.03
CA ASN A 45 3.46 8.37 -5.78
C ASN A 45 4.22 7.36 -4.89
N ASP A 46 5.53 7.56 -4.72
CA ASP A 46 6.39 6.65 -3.95
C ASP A 46 5.93 6.42 -2.51
N LEU A 47 5.34 7.43 -1.88
CA LEU A 47 4.78 7.32 -0.53
C LEU A 47 3.58 6.36 -0.51
N MET A 48 2.68 6.48 -1.49
CA MET A 48 1.55 5.55 -1.66
C MET A 48 2.01 4.14 -1.99
N VAL A 49 3.03 3.98 -2.84
CA VAL A 49 3.60 2.66 -3.16
C VAL A 49 4.16 2.01 -1.89
N SER A 50 4.90 2.77 -1.07
CA SER A 50 5.44 2.26 0.19
C SER A 50 4.35 1.83 1.16
N ALA A 51 3.30 2.63 1.29
CA ALA A 51 2.14 2.27 2.10
C ALA A 51 1.41 1.02 1.57
N LEU A 52 1.23 0.89 0.25
CA LEU A 52 0.57 -0.27 -0.37
C LEU A 52 1.40 -1.55 -0.18
N VAL A 53 2.73 -1.47 -0.37
CA VAL A 53 3.63 -2.60 -0.13
C VAL A 53 3.59 -3.04 1.33
N ASP A 54 3.65 -2.11 2.28
CA ASP A 54 3.55 -2.42 3.71
C ASP A 54 2.17 -3.02 4.07
N MET A 55 1.09 -2.50 3.50
CA MET A 55 -0.25 -3.06 3.65
C MET A 55 -0.28 -4.52 3.18
N TYR A 56 0.10 -4.79 1.94
CA TYR A 56 0.06 -6.13 1.38
C TYR A 56 1.00 -7.11 2.11
N MET A 57 2.17 -6.66 2.57
CA MET A 57 3.06 -7.45 3.41
C MET A 57 2.41 -7.87 4.74
N LYS A 58 1.55 -7.02 5.33
CA LYS A 58 0.82 -7.34 6.57
C LYS A 58 -0.41 -8.22 6.33
N CYS A 59 -1.11 -8.05 5.20
CA CYS A 59 -2.28 -8.85 4.85
C CYS A 59 -1.93 -10.21 4.19
N ASN A 60 -0.69 -10.72 4.31
CA ASN A 60 -0.20 -11.95 3.64
C ASN A 60 -0.35 -11.94 2.09
N GLY A 61 -0.29 -10.76 1.47
CA GLY A 61 -0.35 -10.57 0.02
C GLY A 61 1.05 -10.36 -0.58
N ASP A 62 2.00 -11.24 -0.26
CA ASP A 62 3.41 -11.07 -0.60
C ASP A 62 3.69 -10.98 -2.11
N ASP A 63 3.00 -11.78 -2.92
CA ASP A 63 3.11 -11.73 -4.38
C ASP A 63 2.66 -10.37 -4.95
N THR A 64 1.55 -9.81 -4.44
CA THR A 64 1.03 -8.50 -4.86
C THR A 64 1.94 -7.36 -4.41
N ALA A 65 2.45 -7.42 -3.18
CA ALA A 65 3.45 -6.46 -2.69
C ALA A 65 4.73 -6.47 -3.56
N LYS A 66 5.19 -7.65 -3.97
CA LYS A 66 6.35 -7.78 -4.84
C LYS A 66 6.09 -7.22 -6.24
N LYS A 67 4.92 -7.48 -6.82
CA LYS A 67 4.50 -6.90 -8.11
C LYS A 67 4.44 -5.38 -8.05
N LEU A 68 3.89 -4.82 -6.98
CA LEU A 68 3.85 -3.37 -6.76
C LEU A 68 5.26 -2.77 -6.65
N PHE A 69 6.13 -3.41 -5.90
CA PHE A 69 7.52 -2.98 -5.78
C PHE A 69 8.28 -3.08 -7.11
N ASP A 70 8.09 -4.13 -7.90
CA ASP A 70 8.72 -4.25 -9.22
C ASP A 70 8.18 -3.20 -10.20
N GLN A 71 6.86 -2.97 -10.19
CA GLN A 71 6.18 -2.06 -11.09
C GLN A 71 6.48 -0.58 -10.78
N TYR A 72 6.63 -0.21 -9.51
CA TYR A 72 6.74 1.19 -9.07
C TYR A 72 8.00 1.51 -8.28
N GLY A 73 8.60 0.52 -7.61
CA GLY A 73 9.65 0.68 -6.60
C GLY A 73 11.08 0.42 -7.06
N ALA A 74 11.31 0.00 -8.31
CA ALA A 74 12.64 -0.30 -8.85
C ALA A 74 13.65 0.87 -8.81
N ARG A 75 13.23 2.07 -8.36
CA ARG A 75 14.07 3.27 -8.22
C ARG A 75 14.24 3.81 -6.80
N ASN A 76 13.61 3.24 -5.76
CA ASN A 76 13.60 3.82 -4.41
C ASN A 76 14.17 2.90 -3.32
N LEU A 77 15.29 3.32 -2.71
CA LEU A 77 16.00 2.60 -1.64
C LEU A 77 15.15 2.44 -0.36
N ASP A 78 14.29 3.42 -0.05
CA ASP A 78 13.39 3.35 1.11
C ASP A 78 12.36 2.21 1.00
N LEU A 79 11.90 1.92 -0.23
CA LEU A 79 10.98 0.80 -0.52
C LEU A 79 11.69 -0.56 -0.35
N CYS A 80 12.97 -0.67 -0.73
CA CYS A 80 13.78 -1.88 -0.47
C CYS A 80 13.89 -2.18 1.03
N ASN A 81 14.14 -1.15 1.84
CA ASN A 81 14.28 -1.30 3.30
C ASN A 81 12.96 -1.73 3.95
N ALA A 82 11.83 -1.23 3.47
CA ALA A 82 10.51 -1.65 3.93
C ALA A 82 10.22 -3.12 3.60
N MET A 83 10.59 -3.58 2.40
CA MET A 83 10.42 -4.98 1.99
C MET A 83 11.31 -5.91 2.82
N ALA A 84 12.59 -5.57 3.00
CA ALA A 84 13.53 -6.37 3.81
C ALA A 84 13.08 -6.48 5.28
N SER A 85 12.61 -5.38 5.87
CA SER A 85 12.15 -5.36 7.27
C SER A 85 10.88 -6.20 7.48
N ASN A 86 9.98 -6.24 6.49
CA ASN A 86 8.77 -7.05 6.56
C ASN A 86 9.07 -8.56 6.40
N TYR A 87 10.02 -8.95 5.54
CA TYR A 87 10.46 -10.35 5.45
C TYR A 87 11.03 -10.88 6.78
N VAL A 88 11.85 -10.08 7.46
CA VAL A 88 12.40 -10.45 8.78
C VAL A 88 11.29 -10.63 9.83
N ARG A 89 10.28 -9.74 9.84
CA ARG A 89 9.13 -9.86 10.76
C ARG A 89 8.31 -11.12 10.50
N GLN A 90 7.99 -11.42 9.24
CA GLN A 90 7.23 -12.64 8.90
C GLN A 90 8.00 -13.93 9.21
N GLY A 91 9.33 -13.93 9.06
CA GLY A 91 10.18 -15.04 9.48
C GLY A 91 10.09 -15.29 11.00
N LEU A 92 10.17 -14.22 11.80
CA LEU A 92 10.04 -14.28 13.26
C LEU A 92 8.64 -14.69 13.73
N THR A 93 7.59 -14.49 12.93
CA THR A 93 6.21 -14.88 13.31
C THR A 93 5.91 -16.36 13.00
N LYS A 94 6.74 -17.02 12.19
CA LYS A 94 6.59 -18.45 11.86
C LYS A 94 7.35 -19.38 12.80
N GLU A 95 8.09 -18.84 13.78
CA GLU A 95 8.85 -19.59 14.79
C GLU A 95 8.24 -19.49 16.21
N GLY A 96 6.95 -19.14 16.33
CA GLY A 96 6.22 -19.09 17.61
C GLY A 96 5.14 -20.15 17.75
#